data_AF-A0A7J8LPR6-F1
#
_entry.id   AF-A0A7J8LPR6-F1
#
_cell.length_a   1.000
_cell.length_b   1.000
_cell.length_c   1.000
_cell.angle_alpha   90.00
_cell.angle_beta   90.00
_cell.angle_gamma   90.00
#
_symmetry.space_group_name_H-M   'P 1'
#
loop_
_entity.id
_entity.type
_entity.pdbx_description
1 polymer ?
#
loop_
_entity_poly.entity_id
_entity_poly.type
_entity_poly.pdbx_seq_one_letter_code
_entity_poly.pdbx_strand_id
1 'polypeptide(L)'
;MVEPVFLLHYSRPLDGCFCAETQQSKNPTLWLANWAPEPRDIYWQNLAIPFLSLTIRKLIISLSVFVLVFFSMIPIAFVQSLANLEGLERVAPFLRPVIELKFIKSFLQGFLRGLALKIFLYILPTILMIMSKIEGHIALSTLER
;
A
#
# COMPACT_ATOMS: atom_id res chain seq x y z
N MET A 1 -16.31 23.65 -3.38
CA MET A 1 -17.45 23.25 -4.22
C MET A 1 -17.68 21.79 -3.91
N VAL A 2 -18.77 21.47 -3.21
CA VAL A 2 -19.11 20.08 -2.84
C VAL A 2 -19.69 19.41 -4.08
N GLU A 3 -19.21 18.22 -4.42
CA GLU A 3 -19.75 17.46 -5.55
C GLU A 3 -21.11 16.86 -5.16
N PRO A 4 -22.15 16.96 -6.01
CA PRO A 4 -23.44 16.39 -5.70
C PRO A 4 -23.40 14.87 -5.88
N VAL A 5 -23.62 14.14 -4.79
CA VAL A 5 -23.69 12.67 -4.77
C VAL A 5 -25.12 12.23 -4.52
N PHE A 6 -25.59 11.24 -5.29
CA PHE A 6 -26.95 10.72 -5.20
C PHE A 6 -26.93 9.19 -5.13
N LEU A 7 -27.86 8.63 -4.36
CA LEU A 7 -28.16 7.20 -4.35
C LEU A 7 -29.36 6.95 -5.25
N LEU A 8 -29.19 6.07 -6.24
CA LEU A 8 -30.25 5.68 -7.16
C LEU A 8 -30.75 4.29 -6.79
N HIS A 9 -32.06 4.13 -6.71
CA HIS A 9 -32.71 2.85 -6.50
C HIS A 9 -33.39 2.41 -7.80
N TYR A 10 -33.24 1.14 -8.16
CA TYR A 10 -33.83 0.59 -9.38
C TYR A 10 -34.75 -0.59 -9.04
N SER A 11 -35.91 -0.66 -9.70
CA SER A 11 -36.92 -1.70 -9.46
C SER A 11 -36.46 -3.13 -9.81
N ARG A 12 -35.50 -3.26 -10.72
CA ARG A 12 -34.86 -4.51 -11.11
C ARG A 12 -33.36 -4.41 -10.87
N PRO A 13 -32.72 -5.46 -10.35
CA PRO A 13 -31.28 -5.45 -10.08
C PRO A 13 -30.44 -5.37 -11.36
N LEU A 14 -30.96 -5.93 -12.45
CA LEU A 14 -30.26 -6.00 -13.73
C LEU A 14 -30.05 -4.63 -14.37
N ASP A 15 -31.02 -3.73 -14.21
CA ASP A 15 -30.91 -2.37 -14.72
C ASP A 15 -29.92 -1.52 -13.91
N GLY A 16 -29.87 -1.74 -12.59
CA GLY A 16 -28.81 -1.18 -11.73
C GLY A 16 -27.42 -1.64 -12.16
N CYS A 17 -27.27 -2.91 -12.55
CA CYS A 17 -26.03 -3.44 -13.10
C CYS A 17 -25.61 -2.71 -14.38
N PHE A 18 -26.52 -2.57 -15.34
CA PHE A 18 -26.23 -1.86 -16.58
C PHE A 18 -25.87 -0.39 -16.35
N CYS A 19 -26.55 0.29 -15.43
CA CYS A 19 -26.21 1.68 -15.09
C CYS A 19 -24.81 1.80 -14.47
N ALA A 20 -24.37 0.84 -13.65
CA ALA A 20 -23.04 0.87 -13.03
C ALA A 20 -21.91 0.55 -14.04
N GLU A 21 -22.18 -0.30 -15.03
CA GLU A 21 -21.18 -0.74 -16.00
C GLU A 21 -21.03 0.19 -17.21
N THR A 22 -22.02 1.05 -17.48
CA THR A 22 -22.04 1.90 -18.68
C THR A 22 -21.53 3.33 -18.42
N GLN A 23 -20.79 3.88 -19.38
CA GLN A 23 -20.36 5.28 -19.33
C GLN A 23 -21.53 6.20 -19.73
N GLN A 24 -22.01 7.01 -18.79
CA GLN A 24 -23.23 7.80 -18.99
C GLN A 24 -23.01 9.13 -19.74
N SER A 25 -21.79 9.66 -19.74
CA SER A 25 -21.46 10.97 -20.34
C SER A 25 -20.21 10.90 -21.20
N LYS A 26 -20.08 11.80 -22.19
CA LYS A 26 -18.86 11.94 -23.01
C LYS A 26 -17.63 12.26 -22.17
N ASN A 27 -17.82 13.01 -21.08
CA ASN A 27 -16.74 13.31 -20.13
C ASN A 27 -16.70 12.22 -19.04
N PRO A 28 -15.61 11.44 -18.93
CA PRO A 28 -15.54 10.32 -17.99
C PRO A 28 -15.45 10.72 -16.51
N THR A 29 -15.21 12.00 -16.20
CA THR A 29 -15.18 12.49 -14.81
C THR A 29 -16.55 13.00 -14.33
N LEU A 30 -17.54 13.06 -15.22
CA LEU A 30 -18.90 13.50 -14.90
C LEU A 30 -19.86 12.31 -14.92
N TRP A 31 -20.77 12.27 -13.94
CA TRP A 31 -21.80 11.21 -13.81
C TRP A 31 -21.21 9.80 -13.65
N LEU A 32 -20.30 9.65 -12.68
CA LEU A 32 -19.70 8.36 -12.35
C LEU A 32 -20.71 7.48 -11.58
N ALA A 33 -21.20 6.43 -12.23
CA ALA A 33 -22.07 5.44 -11.59
C ALA A 33 -21.20 4.29 -11.06
N ASN A 34 -21.29 4.02 -9.76
CA ASN A 34 -20.62 2.89 -9.13
C ASN A 34 -21.62 2.10 -8.30
N TRP A 35 -21.29 0.83 -8.06
CA TRP A 35 -22.03 -0.01 -7.13
C TRP A 35 -22.08 0.62 -5.74
N ALA A 36 -23.29 0.81 -5.22
CA ALA A 36 -23.48 1.34 -3.88
C ALA A 36 -22.99 0.31 -2.84
N PRO A 37 -22.14 0.69 -1.87
CA PRO A 37 -21.75 -0.20 -0.78
C PRO A 37 -22.94 -0.50 0.14
N GLU A 38 -22.81 -1.50 1.00
CA GLU A 38 -23.80 -1.73 2.05
C GLU A 38 -23.99 -0.46 2.90
N PRO A 39 -25.22 -0.08 3.28
CA PRO A 39 -25.49 1.21 3.92
C PRO A 39 -24.75 1.45 5.25
N ARG A 40 -24.37 0.37 5.94
CA ARG A 40 -23.55 0.40 7.17
C ARG A 40 -22.06 0.61 6.93
N ASP A 41 -21.59 0.35 5.71
CA ASP A 41 -20.20 0.41 5.27
C ASP A 41 -19.87 1.74 4.56
N ILE A 42 -20.88 2.58 4.34
CA ILE A 42 -20.74 3.89 3.70
C ILE A 42 -20.09 4.88 4.66
N TYR A 43 -18.94 5.43 4.28
CA TYR A 43 -18.29 6.50 5.02
C TYR A 43 -18.78 7.87 4.54
N TRP A 44 -19.88 8.34 5.14
CA TRP A 44 -20.59 9.57 4.77
C TRP A 44 -19.72 10.83 4.73
N GLN A 45 -18.68 10.91 5.58
CA GLN A 45 -17.78 12.06 5.61
C GLN A 45 -16.90 12.19 4.35
N ASN A 46 -16.63 11.08 3.64
CA ASN A 46 -15.90 11.13 2.37
C ASN A 46 -16.78 11.35 1.14
N LEU A 47 -18.10 11.12 1.22
CA LEU A 47 -19.00 11.29 0.07
C LEU A 47 -18.99 12.72 -0.48
N ALA A 48 -18.81 13.72 0.39
CA ALA A 48 -18.84 15.12 0.00
C ALA A 48 -17.48 15.65 -0.54
N ILE A 49 -16.45 14.81 -0.62
CA ILE A 49 -15.12 15.24 -1.04
C ILE A 49 -15.08 15.32 -2.57
N PRO A 50 -14.67 16.47 -3.16
CA PRO A 50 -14.57 16.60 -4.60
C PRO A 50 -13.51 15.67 -5.18
N PHE A 51 -13.76 15.14 -6.38
CA PHE A 51 -12.92 14.15 -7.06
C PHE A 51 -11.45 14.60 -7.14
N LEU A 52 -11.22 15.88 -7.45
CA LEU A 52 -9.86 16.44 -7.55
C LEU A 52 -9.10 16.39 -6.21
N SER A 53 -9.78 16.60 -5.08
CA SER A 53 -9.15 16.49 -3.75
C SER A 53 -8.77 15.05 -3.42
N LEU A 54 -9.60 14.08 -3.82
CA LEU A 54 -9.27 12.66 -3.70
C LEU A 54 -8.05 12.30 -4.55
N THR A 55 -7.97 12.78 -5.80
CA THR A 55 -6.82 12.54 -6.68
C THR A 55 -5.52 13.11 -6.09
N ILE A 56 -5.55 14.34 -5.56
CA ILE A 56 -4.37 14.97 -4.94
C ILE A 56 -3.93 14.20 -3.69
N ARG A 57 -4.87 13.78 -2.83
CA ARG A 57 -4.56 12.96 -1.65
C ARG A 57 -3.91 11.64 -2.06
N LYS A 58 -4.46 10.93 -3.04
CA LYS A 58 -3.86 9.70 -3.60
C LYS A 58 -2.46 9.94 -4.16
N LEU A 59 -2.23 11.07 -4.85
CA LEU A 59 -0.90 11.42 -5.36
C LEU A 59 0.10 11.64 -4.22
N ILE A 60 -0.27 12.40 -3.18
CA ILE A 60 0.57 12.66 -2.00
C ILE A 60 0.90 11.35 -1.26
N ILE A 61 -0.09 10.47 -1.11
CA ILE A 61 0.10 9.15 -0.50
C ILE A 61 1.05 8.31 -1.33
N SER A 62 0.83 8.22 -2.64
CA SER A 62 1.70 7.48 -3.57
C SER A 62 3.15 7.97 -3.52
N LEU A 63 3.35 9.30 -3.54
CA LEU A 63 4.67 9.92 -3.35
C LEU A 63 5.29 9.56 -1.99
N SER A 64 4.48 9.54 -0.93
CA SER A 64 4.94 9.17 0.41
C SER A 64 5.35 7.69 0.49
N VAL A 65 4.61 6.77 -0.15
CA VAL A 65 5.01 5.35 -0.30
C VAL A 65 6.37 5.28 -0.97
N PHE A 66 6.50 5.99 -2.09
CA PHE A 66 7.69 5.92 -2.92
C PHE A 66 8.93 6.34 -2.14
N VAL A 67 8.86 7.47 -1.44
CA VAL A 67 9.95 7.96 -0.58
C VAL A 67 10.25 6.95 0.53
N LEU A 68 9.22 6.39 1.17
CA LEU A 68 9.39 5.44 2.26
C LEU A 68 10.05 4.14 1.79
N VAL A 69 9.65 3.60 0.63
CA VAL A 69 10.27 2.43 0.00
C VAL A 69 11.72 2.71 -0.36
N PHE A 70 12.01 3.87 -0.95
CA PHE A 70 13.38 4.29 -1.25
C PHE A 70 14.25 4.36 0.01
N PHE A 71 13.73 4.98 1.07
CA PHE A 71 14.44 5.08 2.34
C PHE A 71 14.61 3.72 3.01
N SER A 72 13.63 2.82 2.87
CA SER A 72 13.69 1.45 3.39
C SER A 72 14.67 0.57 2.61
N MET A 73 14.97 0.88 1.35
CA MET A 73 15.95 0.15 0.56
C MET A 73 17.37 0.25 1.14
N ILE A 74 17.73 1.40 1.70
CA ILE A 74 19.06 1.65 2.28
C ILE A 74 19.38 0.70 3.45
N PRO A 75 18.54 0.59 4.52
CA PRO A 75 18.79 -0.34 5.61
C PRO A 75 18.65 -1.80 5.18
N ILE A 76 17.75 -2.12 4.24
CA ILE A 76 17.62 -3.49 3.72
C ILE A 76 18.91 -3.90 2.99
N ALA A 77 19.45 -3.05 2.13
CA ALA A 77 20.70 -3.30 1.42
C ALA A 77 21.87 -3.45 2.39
N PHE A 78 21.92 -2.64 3.46
CA PHE A 78 22.92 -2.77 4.51
C PHE A 78 22.84 -4.11 5.25
N VAL A 79 21.64 -4.51 5.69
CA VAL A 79 21.42 -5.80 6.35
C VAL A 79 21.72 -6.98 5.40
N GLN A 80 21.36 -6.88 4.12
CA GLN A 80 21.69 -7.89 3.12
C GLN A 80 23.20 -7.98 2.84
N SER A 81 23.90 -6.85 2.80
CA SER A 81 25.36 -6.81 2.64
C SER A 81 26.05 -7.49 3.81
N LEU A 82 25.61 -7.23 5.05
CA LEU A 82 26.11 -7.91 6.25
C LEU A 82 25.78 -9.41 6.28
N ALA A 83 24.61 -9.80 5.75
CA ALA A 83 24.24 -11.20 5.63
C ALA A 83 25.03 -11.94 4.54
N ASN A 84 25.64 -11.22 3.58
CA ASN A 84 26.51 -11.79 2.56
C ASN A 84 27.97 -11.83 3.04
N LEU A 85 28.22 -12.66 4.05
CA LEU A 85 29.52 -12.82 4.70
C LEU A 85 30.63 -13.27 3.74
N GLU A 86 30.33 -14.05 2.70
CA GLU A 86 31.31 -14.47 1.68
C GLU A 86 31.82 -13.29 0.83
N GLY A 87 30.93 -12.36 0.49
CA GLY A 87 31.32 -11.12 -0.18
C GLY A 87 32.18 -10.25 0.75
N LEU A 88 31.74 -10.07 1.99
CA LEU A 88 32.42 -9.24 2.98
C LEU A 88 33.81 -9.77 3.37
N GLU A 89 33.98 -11.09 3.46
CA GLU A 89 35.26 -11.76 3.76
C GLU A 89 36.33 -11.53 2.66
N ARG A 90 35.89 -11.28 1.42
CA ARG A 90 36.76 -10.88 0.31
C ARG A 90 37.10 -9.40 0.29
N VAL A 91 36.16 -8.52 0.65
CA VAL A 91 36.38 -7.06 0.62
C VAL A 91 37.10 -6.55 1.88
N ALA A 92 36.89 -7.21 3.03
CA ALA A 92 37.41 -6.81 4.33
C ALA A 92 38.08 -8.00 5.06
N PRO A 93 39.36 -8.31 4.77
CA PRO A 93 40.07 -9.46 5.34
C PRO A 93 40.30 -9.37 6.86
N PHE A 94 40.06 -8.20 7.48
CA PHE A 94 40.18 -8.01 8.93
C PHE A 94 39.03 -8.63 9.75
N LEU A 95 37.89 -8.98 9.13
CA LEU A 95 36.79 -9.67 9.82
C LEU A 95 36.92 -11.20 9.85
N ARG A 96 37.92 -11.78 9.16
CA ARG A 96 38.18 -13.23 9.12
C ARG A 96 38.17 -13.92 10.49
N PRO A 97 38.89 -13.43 11.53
CA PRO A 97 38.94 -14.11 12.83
C PRO A 97 37.59 -14.12 13.58
N VAL A 98 36.69 -13.18 13.28
CA VAL A 98 35.34 -13.11 13.91
C VAL A 98 34.33 -14.00 13.17
N ILE A 99 34.51 -14.17 11.85
CA ILE A 99 33.63 -14.94 10.97
C ILE A 99 34.01 -16.43 10.90
N GLU A 100 35.26 -16.78 11.24
CA GLU A 100 35.78 -18.16 11.23
C GLU A 100 35.04 -19.13 12.15
N LEU A 101 34.36 -18.61 13.19
CA LEU A 101 33.43 -19.40 13.99
C LEU A 101 32.23 -19.80 13.12
N LYS A 102 32.29 -20.99 12.51
CA LYS A 102 31.24 -21.57 11.66
C LYS A 102 29.83 -21.46 12.26
N PHE A 103 29.73 -21.51 13.58
CA PHE A 103 28.47 -21.31 14.32
C PHE A 103 27.91 -19.90 14.13
N ILE A 104 28.74 -18.86 14.28
CA ILE A 104 28.36 -17.45 14.10
C ILE A 104 28.07 -17.16 12.62
N LYS A 105 28.86 -17.72 11.69
CA LYS A 105 28.62 -17.59 10.25
C LYS A 105 27.23 -18.11 9.87
N SER A 106 26.89 -19.35 10.23
CA SER A 106 25.56 -19.91 9.97
C SER A 106 24.43 -19.19 10.71
N PHE A 107 24.68 -18.76 11.95
CA PHE A 107 23.69 -18.02 12.73
C PHE A 107 23.37 -16.66 12.09
N LEU A 108 24.37 -15.83 11.79
CA LEU A 108 24.13 -14.56 11.09
C LEU A 108 23.50 -14.80 9.72
N GLN A 109 24.02 -15.71 8.90
CA GLN A 109 23.50 -15.89 7.54
C GLN A 109 22.04 -16.37 7.53
N GLY A 110 21.64 -17.26 8.44
CA GLY A 110 20.25 -17.75 8.54
C GLY A 110 19.33 -16.77 9.26
N PHE A 111 19.78 -16.25 10.41
CA PHE A 111 18.98 -15.41 11.28
C PHE A 111 18.82 -13.98 10.75
N LEU A 112 19.90 -13.32 10.27
CA LEU A 112 19.75 -11.98 9.67
C LEU A 112 18.89 -12.01 8.42
N ARG A 113 19.06 -12.99 7.52
CA ARG A 113 18.22 -13.08 6.31
C ARG A 113 16.75 -13.32 6.65
N GLY A 114 16.48 -14.21 7.60
CA GLY A 114 15.12 -14.47 8.07
C GLY A 114 14.50 -13.26 8.76
N LEU A 115 15.27 -12.55 9.60
CA LEU A 115 14.83 -11.35 10.29
C LEU A 115 14.56 -10.20 9.31
N ALA A 116 15.44 -9.99 8.33
CA ALA A 116 15.27 -8.98 7.29
C ALA A 116 13.97 -9.18 6.50
N LEU A 117 13.69 -10.42 6.07
CA LEU A 117 12.44 -10.75 5.39
C LEU A 117 11.22 -10.49 6.28
N LYS A 118 11.31 -10.88 7.57
CA LYS A 118 10.21 -10.72 8.52
C LYS A 118 9.93 -9.26 8.84
N ILE A 119 10.98 -8.44 8.98
CA ILE A 119 10.87 -6.99 9.16
C ILE A 119 10.24 -6.34 7.92
N PHE A 120 10.66 -6.73 6.72
CA PHE A 120 10.08 -6.22 5.47
C PHE A 120 8.59 -6.55 5.36
N LEU A 121 8.23 -7.81 5.63
CA LEU A 121 6.84 -8.27 5.63
C LEU A 121 5.98 -7.65 6.74
N TYR A 122 6.57 -7.11 7.80
CA TYR A 122 5.84 -6.40 8.87
C TYR A 122 5.64 -4.91 8.53
N ILE A 123 6.67 -4.28 7.96
CA ILE A 123 6.63 -2.87 7.56
C ILE A 123 5.62 -2.64 6.44
N LEU A 124 5.59 -3.53 5.43
CA LEU A 124 4.72 -3.41 4.26
C LEU A 124 3.21 -3.28 4.60
N PRO A 125 2.58 -4.20 5.36
CA PRO A 125 1.16 -4.08 5.72
C PRO A 125 0.88 -2.89 6.64
N THR A 126 1.84 -2.49 7.49
CA THR A 126 1.69 -1.32 8.37
C THR A 126 1.58 -0.03 7.57
N ILE A 127 2.42 0.13 6.54
CA ILE A 127 2.38 1.28 5.65
C ILE A 127 1.08 1.30 4.85
N LEU A 128 0.71 0.16 4.25
CA LEU A 128 -0.53 0.04 3.48
C LEU A 128 -1.75 0.43 4.34
N MET A 129 -1.81 -0.01 5.60
CA MET A 129 -2.91 0.33 6.50
C MET A 129 -2.99 1.82 6.85
N ILE A 130 -1.85 2.49 7.05
CA ILE A 130 -1.80 3.94 7.29
C ILE A 130 -2.29 4.69 6.04
N MET A 131 -1.96 4.17 4.86
CA MET A 131 -2.32 4.79 3.58
C MET A 131 -3.78 4.60 3.23
N SER A 132 -4.34 3.40 3.42
CA SER A 132 -5.76 3.15 3.21
C SER A 132 -6.60 4.13 4.03
N LYS A 133 -6.22 4.41 5.29
CA LYS A 133 -6.90 5.40 6.16
C LYS A 133 -6.90 6.83 5.60
N ILE A 134 -5.90 7.23 4.83
CA ILE A 134 -5.74 8.60 4.31
C ILE A 134 -6.30 8.73 2.88
N GLU A 135 -6.39 7.64 2.12
CA GLU A 135 -6.86 7.63 0.72
C GLU A 135 -8.29 8.10 0.53
N GLY A 136 -9.10 8.13 1.59
CA GLY A 136 -10.43 8.70 1.53
C GLY A 136 -11.43 7.81 0.77
N HIS A 137 -11.33 6.49 0.94
CA HIS A 137 -12.27 5.55 0.33
C HIS A 137 -13.70 5.73 0.85
N ILE A 138 -14.67 5.48 -0.02
CA ILE A 138 -16.11 5.66 0.24
C ILE A 138 -16.67 4.50 1.08
N ALA A 139 -16.01 3.33 1.05
CA ALA A 139 -16.39 2.12 1.77
C ALA A 139 -15.27 1.66 2.72
N LEU A 140 -15.62 1.26 3.95
CA LEU A 140 -14.64 0.73 4.91
C LEU A 140 -14.10 -0.63 4.45
N SER A 141 -14.92 -1.44 3.79
CA SER A 141 -14.46 -2.70 3.17
C SER A 141 -13.40 -2.53 2.08
N THR A 142 -13.35 -1.37 1.42
CA THR A 142 -12.29 -1.04 0.45
C THR A 142 -11.00 -0.61 1.15
N LEU A 143 -11.09 -0.16 2.40
CA LEU A 143 -9.96 0.20 3.26
C LEU A 143 -9.19 -1.04 3.73
N GLU A 144 -9.90 -2.14 3.97
CA GLU A 144 -9.37 -3.40 4.54
C GLU A 144 -8.81 -4.37 3.49
N ARG A 145 -8.99 -4.08 2.19
CA ARG A 145 -8.63 -4.95 1.08
C ARG A 145 -7.25 -4.64 0.51
#